data_AF-A0A2V6K9S6-F1
#
_entry.id   AF-A0A2V6K9S6-F1
#
_cell.length_a   1.000
_cell.length_b   1.000
_cell.length_c   1.000
_cell.angle_alpha   90.00
_cell.angle_beta   90.00
_cell.angle_gamma   90.00
#
_symmetry.space_group_name_H-M   'P 1'
#
loop_
_entity.id
_entity.type
_entity.pdbx_description
1 polymer ?
#
loop_
_entity_poly.entity_id
_entity_poly.type
_entity_poly.pdbx_seq_one_letter_code
_entity_poly.pdbx_strand_id
1 'polypeptide(L)'
;MKKFIVIVSASLLALPLLGQEKSPQLKDQKDKVSYSIGMNIGFNLSRQKVDVNPDILAAGIKDSLAGKPQLTPEQVKEVMAQFEKDMEAKQKQAGEKNKTEGVKFLDDNKKKSDVKTTASGLQYKVIKEGT
;
A
#
# COMPACT_ATOMS: atom_id res chain seq x y z
N MET A 1 -37.01 -54.73 18.17
CA MET A 1 -38.47 -54.48 18.19
C MET A 1 -38.75 -53.24 19.03
N LYS A 2 -39.74 -52.43 18.60
CA LYS A 2 -40.31 -51.18 19.20
C LYS A 2 -39.60 -49.90 18.71
N LYS A 3 -40.04 -49.26 17.61
CA LYS A 3 -41.16 -48.27 17.44
C LYS A 3 -40.94 -47.01 18.31
N PHE A 4 -41.17 -45.74 17.96
CA PHE A 4 -41.51 -44.88 16.79
C PHE A 4 -41.61 -43.43 17.39
N ILE A 5 -41.81 -42.37 16.58
CA ILE A 5 -42.23 -40.96 16.90
C ILE A 5 -41.05 -39.97 17.10
N VAL A 6 -40.72 -38.97 16.25
CA VAL A 6 -41.42 -37.86 15.54
C VAL A 6 -41.53 -36.55 16.37
N ILE A 7 -40.69 -35.56 15.95
CA ILE A 7 -40.85 -34.07 15.93
C ILE A 7 -40.85 -33.28 17.25
N VAL A 8 -40.44 -31.99 17.12
CA VAL A 8 -40.46 -30.84 18.07
C VAL A 8 -39.06 -30.61 18.67
N SER A 9 -38.29 -29.53 18.48
CA SER A 9 -38.57 -28.14 18.09
C SER A 9 -37.30 -27.44 17.61
N ALA A 10 -37.49 -26.38 16.84
CA ALA A 10 -36.49 -25.40 16.48
C ALA A 10 -35.75 -24.82 17.70
N SER A 11 -34.44 -24.70 17.59
CA SER A 11 -33.66 -23.65 18.26
C SER A 11 -32.43 -23.36 17.41
N LEU A 12 -32.55 -22.30 16.60
CA LEU A 12 -31.42 -21.56 16.05
C LEU A 12 -30.45 -21.24 17.19
N LEU A 13 -29.19 -21.63 17.04
CA LEU A 13 -28.08 -20.88 17.60
C LEU A 13 -27.17 -20.49 16.45
N ALA A 14 -27.17 -19.20 16.20
CA ALA A 14 -26.50 -18.51 15.13
C ALA A 14 -24.99 -18.80 15.14
N LEU A 15 -24.48 -19.17 13.98
CA LEU A 15 -23.10 -18.92 13.62
C LEU A 15 -22.87 -17.40 13.72
N PRO A 16 -21.77 -16.92 14.36
CA PRO A 16 -21.41 -15.52 14.25
C PRO A 16 -21.19 -15.21 12.77
N LEU A 17 -21.88 -14.17 12.30
CA LEU A 17 -21.64 -13.52 11.02
C LEU A 17 -20.13 -13.29 10.90
N LEU A 18 -19.45 -14.07 10.06
CA LEU A 18 -18.24 -13.61 9.41
C LEU A 18 -18.64 -12.32 8.68
N GLY A 19 -18.03 -11.21 9.09
CA GLY A 19 -18.32 -9.87 8.60
C GLY A 19 -18.36 -9.87 7.08
N GLN A 20 -19.57 -9.72 6.52
CA GLN A 20 -19.69 -9.18 5.19
C GLN A 20 -19.33 -7.70 5.31
N GLU A 21 -18.09 -7.35 4.95
CA GLU A 21 -17.75 -5.98 4.62
C GLU A 21 -18.54 -5.58 3.37
N LYS A 22 -19.78 -5.13 3.57
CA LYS A 22 -20.53 -4.47 2.52
C LYS A 22 -19.85 -3.14 2.28
N SER A 23 -19.27 -2.97 1.09
CA SER A 23 -18.75 -1.68 0.65
C SER A 23 -19.82 -0.59 0.86
N PRO A 24 -19.44 0.58 1.38
CA PRO A 24 -20.40 1.63 1.66
C PRO A 24 -21.14 2.02 0.37
N GLN A 25 -22.47 2.01 0.44
CA GLN A 25 -23.30 2.49 -0.68
C GLN A 25 -23.14 4.00 -0.78
N LEU A 26 -22.78 4.50 -1.97
CA LEU A 26 -22.63 5.93 -2.25
C LEU A 26 -23.99 6.51 -2.67
N LYS A 27 -24.76 6.97 -1.68
CA LYS A 27 -26.17 7.34 -1.88
C LYS A 27 -26.34 8.77 -2.35
N ASP A 28 -25.45 9.66 -1.93
CA ASP A 28 -25.53 11.08 -2.25
C ASP A 28 -24.17 11.66 -2.72
N GLN A 29 -24.16 12.96 -2.99
CA GLN A 29 -22.95 13.66 -3.43
C GLN A 29 -21.89 13.71 -2.32
N LYS A 30 -22.31 13.80 -1.05
CA LYS A 30 -21.39 13.84 0.09
C LYS A 30 -20.65 12.50 0.20
N ASP A 31 -21.35 11.38 0.06
CA ASP A 31 -20.74 10.04 0.06
C ASP A 31 -19.69 9.91 -1.05
N LYS A 32 -20.00 10.38 -2.27
CA LYS A 32 -19.07 10.34 -3.41
C LYS A 32 -17.83 11.20 -3.16
N VAL A 33 -17.99 12.39 -2.58
CA VAL A 33 -16.87 13.27 -2.23
C VAL A 33 -15.99 12.61 -1.17
N SER A 34 -16.58 12.10 -0.08
CA SER A 34 -15.84 11.40 0.97
C SER A 34 -15.10 10.18 0.45
N TYR A 35 -15.74 9.36 -0.39
CA TYR A 35 -15.11 8.20 -1.02
C TYR A 35 -13.96 8.60 -1.94
N SER A 36 -14.12 9.66 -2.74
CA SER A 36 -13.08 10.16 -3.64
C SER A 36 -11.84 10.67 -2.88
N ILE A 37 -12.04 11.33 -1.74
CA ILE A 37 -10.94 11.76 -0.86
C ILE A 37 -10.20 10.53 -0.30
N GLY A 38 -10.94 9.54 0.21
CA GLY A 38 -10.37 8.28 0.70
C GLY A 38 -9.58 7.53 -0.38
N MET A 39 -10.11 7.46 -1.60
CA MET A 39 -9.41 6.88 -2.76
C MET A 39 -8.10 7.61 -3.05
N ASN A 40 -8.11 8.95 -3.03
CA ASN A 40 -6.90 9.73 -3.29
C ASN A 40 -5.83 9.46 -2.23
N ILE A 41 -6.21 9.40 -0.95
CA ILE A 41 -5.32 9.06 0.16
C ILE A 41 -4.73 7.66 -0.06
N GLY A 42 -5.58 6.65 -0.30
CA GLY A 42 -5.13 5.27 -0.54
C GLY A 42 -4.20 5.13 -1.75
N PHE A 43 -4.48 5.83 -2.84
CA PHE A 43 -3.62 5.84 -4.03
C PHE A 43 -2.23 6.42 -3.72
N ASN A 44 -2.16 7.52 -2.98
CA ASN A 44 -0.89 8.12 -2.59
C ASN A 44 -0.08 7.20 -1.67
N LEU A 45 -0.71 6.59 -0.66
CA LEU A 45 -0.06 5.64 0.25
C LEU A 45 0.49 4.43 -0.50
N SER A 46 -0.29 3.88 -1.44
CA SER A 46 0.15 2.76 -2.30
C SER A 46 1.34 3.14 -3.18
N ARG A 47 1.31 4.32 -3.82
CA ARG A 47 2.44 4.81 -4.64
C ARG A 47 3.72 4.97 -3.84
N GLN A 48 3.61 5.44 -2.60
CA GLN A 48 4.74 5.59 -1.70
C GLN A 48 5.13 4.27 -1.01
N LYS A 49 4.36 3.19 -1.23
CA LYS A 49 4.51 1.88 -0.58
C LYS A 49 4.56 2.01 0.94
N VAL A 50 3.71 2.87 1.48
CA VAL A 50 3.53 3.04 2.92
C VAL A 50 2.59 1.95 3.40
N ASP A 51 3.02 1.21 4.41
CA ASP A 51 2.22 0.17 5.04
C ASP A 51 1.38 0.81 6.15
N VAL A 52 0.06 0.83 5.98
CA VAL A 52 -0.88 1.38 6.97
C VAL A 52 -2.01 0.39 7.19
N ASN A 53 -2.60 0.43 8.38
CA ASN A 53 -3.87 -0.23 8.64
C ASN A 53 -5.03 0.71 8.22
N PRO A 54 -5.82 0.37 7.17
CA PRO A 54 -6.88 1.24 6.68
C PRO A 54 -7.99 1.51 7.70
N ASP A 55 -8.31 0.53 8.55
CA ASP A 55 -9.36 0.65 9.56
C ASP A 55 -8.96 1.64 10.66
N ILE A 56 -7.69 1.57 11.09
CA ILE A 56 -7.14 2.50 12.08
C ILE A 56 -6.99 3.91 11.49
N LEU A 57 -6.61 4.02 10.22
CA LEU A 57 -6.58 5.31 9.52
C LEU A 57 -7.98 5.94 9.45
N ALA A 58 -9.00 5.16 9.09
CA ALA A 58 -10.39 5.61 9.07
C ALA A 58 -10.88 6.02 10.46
N ALA A 59 -10.51 5.26 11.51
CA ALA A 59 -10.80 5.62 12.90
C ALA A 59 -10.16 6.95 13.30
N GLY A 60 -8.88 7.18 12.95
CA GLY A 60 -8.19 8.44 13.22
C GLY A 60 -8.87 9.65 12.57
N ILE A 61 -9.32 9.51 11.31
CA ILE A 61 -10.09 10.56 10.62
C ILE A 61 -11.41 10.84 11.37
N LYS A 62 -12.14 9.78 11.74
CA LYS A 62 -13.42 9.92 12.45
C LYS A 62 -13.26 10.57 13.82
N ASP A 63 -12.29 10.12 14.59
CA ASP A 63 -12.01 10.61 15.95
C ASP A 63 -11.54 12.06 15.92
N SER A 64 -10.71 12.45 14.94
CA SER A 64 -10.31 13.84 14.74
C SER A 64 -11.48 14.74 14.39
N LEU A 65 -12.39 14.32 13.50
CA LEU A 65 -13.59 15.09 13.14
C LEU A 65 -14.58 15.21 14.31
N ALA A 66 -14.63 14.19 15.17
CA ALA A 66 -15.44 14.19 16.38
C ALA A 66 -14.82 14.99 17.54
N GLY A 67 -13.60 15.51 17.37
CA GLY A 67 -12.87 16.21 18.43
C GLY A 67 -12.41 15.30 19.58
N LYS A 68 -12.25 14.00 19.31
CA LYS A 68 -11.84 12.98 20.29
C LYS A 68 -10.63 12.16 19.81
N PRO A 69 -9.55 12.79 19.33
CA PRO A 69 -8.37 12.05 18.88
C PRO A 69 -7.79 11.22 20.03
N GLN A 70 -7.33 10.01 19.71
CA GLN A 70 -6.70 9.12 20.71
C GLN A 70 -5.26 9.49 21.02
N LEU A 71 -4.63 10.31 20.16
CA LEU A 71 -3.26 10.80 20.32
C LEU A 71 -3.27 12.31 20.53
N THR A 72 -2.35 12.79 21.38
CA THR A 72 -2.09 14.23 21.52
C THR A 72 -1.28 14.75 20.32
N PRO A 73 -1.28 16.07 20.05
CA PRO A 73 -0.46 16.66 19.00
C PRO A 73 1.04 16.31 19.12
N GLU A 74 1.57 16.22 20.33
CA GLU A 74 2.96 15.87 20.61
C GLU A 74 3.25 14.42 20.23
N GLN A 75 2.36 13.50 20.57
CA GLN A 75 2.48 12.09 20.19
C GLN A 75 2.41 11.91 18.67
N VAL A 76 1.51 12.63 17.99
CA VAL A 76 1.45 12.62 16.53
C VAL A 76 2.77 13.13 15.94
N LYS A 77 3.33 14.22 16.47
CA LYS A 77 4.61 14.76 16.01
C LYS A 77 5.74 13.76 16.18
N GLU A 78 5.82 13.09 17.32
CA GLU A 78 6.86 12.09 17.61
C GLU A 78 6.77 10.89 16.66
N VAL A 79 5.57 10.33 16.50
CA VAL A 79 5.34 9.17 15.61
C VAL A 79 5.64 9.54 14.16
N MET A 80 5.21 10.72 13.70
CA MET A 80 5.46 11.16 12.33
C MET A 80 6.94 11.45 12.07
N ALA A 81 7.68 11.98 13.05
CA ALA A 81 9.13 12.17 12.93
C ALA A 81 9.88 10.83 12.82
N GLN A 82 9.43 9.79 13.52
CA GLN A 82 10.00 8.45 13.36
C GLN A 82 9.65 7.87 11.99
N PHE A 83 8.40 8.00 11.57
CA PHE A 83 7.95 7.56 10.26
C PHE A 83 8.75 8.19 9.11
N GLU A 84 9.04 9.50 9.17
CA GLU A 84 9.88 10.19 8.19
C GLU A 84 11.29 9.61 8.10
N LYS A 85 11.91 9.31 9.25
CA LYS A 85 13.23 8.66 9.29
C LYS A 85 13.21 7.27 8.66
N ASP A 86 12.16 6.49 8.92
CA ASP A 86 12.01 5.15 8.35
C ASP A 86 11.85 5.21 6.82
N MET A 87 11.10 6.21 6.33
CA MET A 87 10.95 6.45 4.89
C MET A 87 12.27 6.89 4.23
N GLU A 88 13.06 7.75 4.87
CA GLU A 88 14.39 8.13 4.38
C GLU A 88 15.32 6.90 4.31
N ALA A 89 15.33 6.06 5.35
CA ALA A 89 16.11 4.83 5.38
C ALA A 89 15.70 3.87 4.24
N LYS A 90 14.40 3.69 4.02
CA LYS A 90 13.86 2.88 2.92
C LYS A 90 14.29 3.40 1.55
N GLN A 91 14.29 4.73 1.36
CA GLN A 91 14.75 5.34 0.12
C GLN A 91 16.25 5.14 -0.11
N LYS A 92 17.07 5.29 0.94
CA LYS A 92 18.53 5.03 0.87
C LYS A 92 18.81 3.58 0.50
N GLN A 93 18.15 2.63 1.17
CA GLN A 93 18.30 1.20 0.88
C GLN A 93 17.89 0.87 -0.57
N ALA A 94 16.80 1.44 -1.06
CA ALA A 94 16.40 1.28 -2.46
C ALA A 94 17.44 1.86 -3.43
N GLY A 95 18.03 3.02 -3.10
CA GLY A 95 19.12 3.63 -3.89
C GLY A 95 20.38 2.77 -3.94
N GLU A 96 20.80 2.21 -2.81
CA GLU A 96 21.96 1.31 -2.73
C GLU A 96 21.75 0.02 -3.50
N LYS A 97 20.55 -0.56 -3.40
CA LYS A 97 20.14 -1.73 -4.20
C LYS A 97 20.19 -1.42 -5.69
N ASN A 98 19.58 -0.32 -6.12
CA ASN A 98 19.58 0.10 -7.52
C ASN A 98 21.00 0.39 -8.04
N LYS A 99 21.87 0.99 -7.21
CA LYS A 99 23.27 1.21 -7.57
C LYS A 99 23.99 -0.12 -7.81
N THR A 100 23.79 -1.09 -6.92
CA THR A 100 24.42 -2.42 -7.03
C THR A 100 23.93 -3.16 -8.26
N GLU A 101 22.62 -3.19 -8.49
CA GLU A 101 22.01 -3.81 -9.66
C GLU A 101 22.42 -3.11 -10.97
N GLY A 102 22.50 -1.78 -10.96
CA GLY A 102 22.93 -0.97 -12.10
C GLY A 102 24.39 -1.21 -12.48
N VAL A 103 25.30 -1.27 -11.51
CA VAL A 103 26.71 -1.61 -11.76
C VAL A 103 26.83 -3.00 -12.37
N LYS A 104 26.13 -4.00 -11.80
CA LYS A 104 26.12 -5.36 -12.34
C LYS A 104 25.58 -5.40 -13.78
N PHE A 105 24.47 -4.70 -14.03
CA PHE A 105 23.89 -4.60 -15.37
C PHE A 105 24.89 -4.00 -16.36
N LEU A 106 25.56 -2.90 -16.02
CA LEU A 106 26.55 -2.26 -16.88
C LEU A 106 27.78 -3.16 -17.11
N ASP A 107 28.23 -3.87 -16.09
CA ASP A 107 29.35 -4.82 -16.19
C ASP A 107 29.04 -6.01 -17.08
N ASP A 108 27.80 -6.49 -17.08
CA ASP A 108 27.36 -7.56 -17.97
C ASP A 108 27.04 -7.03 -19.38
N ASN A 109 26.54 -5.80 -19.48
CA ASN A 109 26.16 -5.20 -20.76
C ASN A 109 27.38 -4.83 -21.62
N LYS A 110 28.49 -4.36 -21.04
CA LYS A 110 29.75 -4.08 -21.77
C LYS A 110 30.42 -5.32 -22.37
N LYS A 111 30.04 -6.53 -21.92
CA LYS A 111 30.56 -7.80 -22.45
C LYS A 111 29.87 -8.22 -23.76
N LYS A 112 28.76 -7.58 -24.12
CA LYS A 112 28.03 -7.88 -25.36
C LYS A 112 28.76 -7.28 -26.55
N SER A 113 28.90 -8.05 -27.63
CA SER A 113 29.69 -7.69 -28.80
C SER A 113 29.14 -6.51 -29.61
N ASP A 114 27.85 -6.21 -29.46
CA ASP A 114 27.14 -5.12 -30.11
C ASP A 114 27.11 -3.82 -29.27
N VAL A 115 27.69 -3.84 -28.07
CA VAL A 115 27.75 -2.70 -27.16
C VAL A 115 29.13 -2.07 -27.20
N LYS A 116 29.17 -0.76 -27.45
CA LYS A 116 30.37 0.07 -27.39
C LYS A 116 30.36 0.89 -26.10
N THR A 117 31.52 1.03 -25.45
CA THR A 117 31.69 1.83 -24.23
C THR A 117 32.57 3.04 -24.52
N THR A 118 32.14 4.24 -24.12
CA THR A 118 32.93 5.47 -24.25
C THR A 118 33.90 5.65 -23.07
N ALA A 119 34.83 6.60 -23.19
CA ALA A 119 35.73 6.98 -22.09
C ALA A 119 35.00 7.51 -20.84
N SER A 120 33.79 8.06 -21.00
CA SER A 120 32.94 8.51 -19.89
C SER A 120 32.17 7.38 -19.20
N GLY A 121 32.27 6.15 -19.70
CA GLY A 121 31.52 4.99 -19.19
C GLY A 121 30.11 4.83 -19.79
N LEU A 122 29.72 5.69 -20.74
CA LEU A 122 28.45 5.54 -21.47
C LEU A 122 28.53 4.30 -22.37
N GLN A 123 27.50 3.46 -22.30
CA GLN A 123 27.37 2.27 -23.15
C GLN A 123 26.25 2.49 -24.17
N TYR A 124 26.52 2.20 -25.45
CA TYR A 124 25.54 2.33 -26.52
C TYR A 124 25.66 1.19 -27.53
N LYS A 125 24.55 0.92 -28.23
CA LYS A 125 24.49 0.01 -29.38
C LYS A 125 23.99 0.78 -30.59
N VAL A 126 24.67 0.65 -31.72
CA VAL A 126 24.23 1.23 -32.99
C VAL A 126 23.20 0.30 -33.61
N ILE A 127 21.96 0.76 -33.78
CA ILE A 127 20.88 -0.03 -34.39
C ILE A 127 20.83 0.20 -35.90
N LYS A 128 20.90 1.46 -36.32
CA LYS A 128 21.00 1.89 -37.71
C LYS A 128 21.74 3.22 -37.74
N GLU A 129 22.78 3.32 -38.57
CA GLU A 129 23.50 4.58 -38.76
C GLU A 129 22.66 5.54 -39.62
N GLY A 130 22.66 6.82 -39.25
CA GLY A 130 22.11 7.88 -40.09
C GLY A 130 23.10 8.24 -41.20
N THR A 131 22.57 8.61 -42.36
CA THR A 131 23.30 9.14 -43.52
C THR A 131 22.99 10.62 -43.70
#